data_AF-A0A1J5CX02-F1
#
_entry.id   AF-A0A1J5CX02-F1
#
_cell.length_a   1.000
_cell.length_b   1.000
_cell.length_c   1.000
_cell.angle_alpha   90.00
_cell.angle_beta   90.00
_cell.angle_gamma   90.00
#
_symmetry.space_group_name_H-M   'P 1'
#
loop_
_entity.id
_entity.type
_entity.pdbx_description
1 polymer ?
#
loop_
_entity_poly.entity_id
_entity_poly.type
_entity_poly.pdbx_seq_one_letter_code
_entity_poly.pdbx_strand_id
1 'polypeptide(L)'
;MFCRNCGKELTGSPEICLNCGAKPMNGTSFCHSCGAPTTPLTEICIKCGAKAAGDISPKSRLATTLLAFFLGNFGAHRFYLGKNGTAVVMLLLSIAGWSTIWVFGIGLVFLIPVGIWAFVDFIFAVIGRMKDKEGKVILKW
;
A
#
# COMPACT_ATOMS: atom_id res chain seq x y z
N MET A 1 -9.45 20.71 -10.43
CA MET A 1 -8.74 19.99 -9.33
C MET A 1 -7.34 20.57 -9.19
N PHE A 2 -6.72 20.54 -8.01
CA PHE A 2 -5.45 21.22 -7.74
C PHE A 2 -4.31 20.23 -7.50
N CYS A 3 -3.10 20.61 -7.88
CA CYS A 3 -1.90 19.85 -7.61
C CYS A 3 -1.61 19.83 -6.12
N ARG A 4 -1.49 18.65 -5.51
CA ARG A 4 -1.22 18.51 -4.07
C ARG A 4 0.21 18.86 -3.68
N ASN A 5 1.07 19.18 -4.65
CA ASN A 5 2.48 19.52 -4.45
C ASN A 5 2.75 21.03 -4.57
N CYS A 6 2.05 21.74 -5.46
CA CYS A 6 2.25 23.18 -5.70
C CYS A 6 0.98 24.03 -5.62
N GLY A 7 -0.20 23.44 -5.42
CA GLY A 7 -1.46 24.15 -5.24
C GLY A 7 -2.05 24.79 -6.51
N LYS A 8 -1.46 24.58 -7.69
CA LYS A 8 -1.97 25.09 -8.97
C LYS A 8 -3.12 24.25 -9.51
N GLU A 9 -4.08 24.92 -10.15
CA GLU A 9 -5.20 24.26 -10.82
C GLU A 9 -4.70 23.40 -11.99
N LEU A 10 -5.25 22.20 -12.10
CA LEU A 10 -5.01 21.24 -13.15
C LEU A 10 -6.21 21.25 -14.09
N THR A 11 -5.91 21.40 -15.38
CA THR A 11 -6.87 21.23 -16.46
C THR A 11 -6.92 19.75 -16.85
N GLY A 12 -8.07 19.10 -16.68
CA GLY A 12 -8.21 17.66 -16.88
C GLY A 12 -7.41 16.84 -15.88
N SER A 13 -7.05 15.59 -16.25
CA SER A 13 -6.31 14.60 -15.44
C SER A 13 -4.90 14.33 -15.95
N PRO A 14 -3.94 15.27 -15.78
CA PRO A 14 -2.58 15.11 -16.29
C PRO A 14 -1.77 14.12 -15.45
N GLU A 15 -0.94 13.28 -16.10
CA GLU A 15 -0.02 12.36 -15.42
C GLU A 15 1.07 13.09 -14.63
N ILE A 16 1.48 14.26 -15.11
CA ILE A 16 2.53 15.10 -14.55
C ILE A 16 2.01 16.53 -14.44
N CYS A 17 2.24 17.19 -13.30
CA CYS A 17 1.90 18.59 -13.15
C CYS A 17 2.87 19.46 -13.97
N LEU A 18 2.34 20.20 -14.95
CA LEU A 18 3.11 21.11 -15.81
C LEU A 18 3.80 22.25 -15.05
N ASN A 19 3.36 22.55 -13.83
CA ASN A 19 3.92 23.64 -13.04
C ASN A 19 5.10 23.19 -12.14
N CYS A 20 4.99 22.04 -11.48
CA CYS A 20 5.99 21.58 -10.51
C CYS A 20 6.70 20.27 -10.87
N GLY A 21 6.39 19.64 -12.00
CA GLY A 21 7.00 18.39 -12.46
C GLY A 21 6.65 17.15 -11.64
N ALA A 22 5.94 17.29 -10.53
CA ALA A 22 5.52 16.18 -9.67
C ALA A 22 4.20 15.56 -10.14
N LYS A 23 3.96 14.30 -9.78
CA LYS A 23 2.65 13.67 -9.93
C LYS A 23 1.62 14.40 -9.07
N PRO A 24 0.49 14.86 -9.64
CA PRO A 24 -0.41 15.80 -8.97
C PRO A 24 -1.04 15.29 -7.68
N MET A 25 -1.18 13.97 -7.51
CA MET A 25 -1.82 13.37 -6.32
C MET A 25 -0.83 12.85 -5.26
N ASN A 26 0.49 12.94 -5.52
CA ASN A 26 1.50 12.36 -4.64
C ASN A 26 1.89 13.28 -3.45
N GLY A 27 1.50 14.56 -3.49
CA GLY A 27 1.80 15.52 -2.44
C GLY A 27 0.77 15.51 -1.30
N THR A 28 1.15 16.06 -0.15
CA THR A 28 0.25 16.33 0.99
C THR A 28 0.24 17.80 1.40
N SER A 29 0.98 18.65 0.69
CA SER A 29 1.17 20.07 1.02
C SER A 29 -0.01 20.94 0.60
N PHE A 30 -0.85 20.49 -0.35
CA PHE A 30 -2.04 21.23 -0.79
C PHE A 30 -3.26 20.32 -0.96
N CYS A 31 -4.44 20.90 -0.75
CA CYS A 31 -5.73 20.25 -0.98
C CYS A 31 -6.00 20.10 -2.48
N HIS A 32 -6.36 18.89 -2.93
CA HIS A 32 -6.70 18.60 -4.33
C HIS A 32 -8.00 19.27 -4.80
N SER A 33 -8.85 19.71 -3.87
CA SER A 33 -10.18 20.27 -4.17
C SER A 33 -10.19 21.80 -4.18
N CYS A 34 -9.45 22.47 -3.28
CA CYS A 34 -9.46 23.93 -3.18
C CYS A 34 -8.09 24.61 -3.24
N GLY A 35 -6.99 23.86 -3.32
CA GLY A 35 -5.63 24.42 -3.37
C GLY A 35 -5.14 25.04 -2.05
N ALA A 36 -5.89 24.93 -0.94
CA ALA A 36 -5.43 25.41 0.36
C ALA A 36 -4.22 24.58 0.85
N PRO A 37 -3.26 25.19 1.59
CA PRO A 37 -2.16 24.46 2.17
C PRO A 37 -2.68 23.45 3.21
N THR A 38 -2.19 22.22 3.13
CA THR A 38 -2.51 21.12 4.02
C THR A 38 -1.23 20.59 4.64
N THR A 39 -1.33 20.12 5.88
CA THR A 39 -0.25 19.40 6.56
C THR A 39 -0.44 17.89 6.36
N PRO A 40 0.61 17.07 6.50
CA PRO A 40 0.49 15.61 6.38
C PRO A 40 -0.43 14.96 7.42
N LEU A 41 -0.82 15.70 8.46
CA LEU A 41 -1.75 15.26 9.51
C LEU A 41 -3.20 15.72 9.26
N THR A 42 -3.45 16.58 8.25
CA THR A 42 -4.81 17.04 7.96
C THR A 42 -5.60 15.95 7.24
N GLU A 43 -6.57 15.36 7.94
CA GLU A 43 -7.47 14.37 7.35
C GLU A 43 -8.55 15.02 6.49
N ILE A 44 -9.02 16.19 6.89
CA ILE A 44 -10.08 16.96 6.25
C ILE A 44 -9.58 18.39 6.08
N CYS A 45 -9.75 18.95 4.89
CA CYS A 45 -9.45 20.34 4.63
C CYS A 45 -10.48 21.20 5.35
N ILE A 46 -10.03 21.97 6.35
CA ILE A 46 -10.86 22.94 7.08
C ILE A 46 -11.46 24.03 6.19
N LYS A 47 -10.88 24.29 5.01
CA LYS A 47 -11.33 25.36 4.09
C LYS A 47 -12.48 24.93 3.17
N CYS A 48 -12.49 23.68 2.71
CA CYS A 48 -13.49 23.22 1.74
C CYS A 48 -14.19 21.91 2.12
N GLY A 49 -13.85 21.30 3.25
CA GLY A 49 -14.40 20.02 3.70
C GLY A 49 -13.93 18.80 2.91
N ALA A 50 -13.12 18.97 1.86
CA ALA A 50 -12.58 17.83 1.11
C ALA A 50 -11.57 17.04 1.94
N LYS A 51 -11.59 15.71 1.83
CA LYS A 51 -10.64 14.84 2.55
C LYS A 51 -9.22 15.11 2.05
N ALA A 52 -8.37 15.63 2.93
CA ALA A 52 -6.98 15.99 2.64
C ALA A 52 -6.01 14.84 2.94
N ALA A 53 -6.43 13.81 3.69
CA ALA A 53 -5.62 12.63 3.99
C ALA A 53 -5.15 11.96 2.69
N GLY A 54 -3.89 11.56 2.63
CA GLY A 54 -3.34 10.75 1.54
C GLY A 54 -4.31 9.66 1.13
N ASP A 55 -4.69 9.67 -0.15
CA ASP A 55 -5.76 8.87 -0.74
C ASP A 55 -5.90 7.52 -0.02
N ILE A 56 -7.00 7.32 0.71
CA ILE A 56 -7.27 6.04 1.37
C ILE A 56 -7.47 5.02 0.25
N SER A 57 -6.74 3.91 0.29
CA SER A 57 -6.91 2.89 -0.75
C SER A 57 -8.35 2.37 -0.73
N PRO A 58 -9.00 2.17 -1.89
CA PRO A 58 -10.33 1.58 -1.95
C PRO A 58 -10.36 0.11 -1.49
N LYS A 59 -9.19 -0.51 -1.33
CA LYS A 59 -9.03 -1.89 -0.84
C LYS A 59 -9.45 -2.01 0.62
N SER A 60 -10.01 -3.16 0.98
CA SER A 60 -10.45 -3.40 2.35
C SER A 60 -9.33 -4.00 3.20
N ARG A 61 -9.25 -3.49 4.43
CA ARG A 61 -8.38 -3.95 5.50
C ARG A 61 -8.79 -5.35 5.92
N LEU A 62 -10.09 -5.62 6.02
CA LEU A 62 -10.62 -6.94 6.34
C LEU A 62 -10.15 -7.99 5.34
N ALA A 63 -10.28 -7.72 4.03
CA ALA A 63 -9.78 -8.65 3.02
C ALA A 63 -8.27 -8.85 3.15
N THR A 64 -7.50 -7.77 3.31
CA THR A 64 -6.05 -7.84 3.48
C THR A 64 -5.65 -8.67 4.71
N THR A 65 -6.35 -8.52 5.84
CA THR A 65 -6.09 -9.29 7.06
C THR A 65 -6.47 -10.76 6.92
N LEU A 66 -7.60 -11.08 6.29
CA LEU A 66 -7.99 -12.47 6.04
C LEU A 66 -7.00 -13.14 5.07
N LEU A 67 -6.62 -12.45 4.00
CA LEU A 67 -5.62 -12.94 3.04
C LEU A 67 -4.27 -13.18 3.71
N ALA A 68 -3.84 -12.30 4.62
CA ALA A 68 -2.60 -12.46 5.37
C ALA A 68 -2.66 -13.63 6.37
N PHE A 69 -3.82 -13.89 6.98
CA PHE A 69 -3.99 -14.99 7.94
C PHE A 69 -4.04 -16.37 7.23
N PHE A 70 -4.87 -16.50 6.19
CA PHE A 70 -5.08 -17.79 5.52
C PHE A 70 -4.03 -18.09 4.45
N LEU A 71 -3.60 -17.09 3.68
CA LEU A 71 -2.68 -17.24 2.55
C LEU A 71 -1.39 -16.44 2.75
N GLY A 72 -1.03 -16.11 4.01
CA GLY A 72 0.17 -15.34 4.33
C GLY A 72 1.46 -15.98 3.83
N ASN A 73 1.60 -17.29 4.02
CA ASN A 73 2.75 -18.05 3.50
C ASN A 73 2.79 -18.10 1.96
N PHE A 74 1.67 -17.94 1.26
CA PHE A 74 1.65 -17.88 -0.20
C PHE A 74 1.83 -16.46 -0.76
N GLY A 75 1.82 -15.43 0.10
CA GLY A 75 1.97 -14.04 -0.31
C GLY A 75 0.74 -13.42 -0.97
N ALA A 76 -0.45 -14.02 -0.83
CA ALA A 76 -1.68 -13.55 -1.49
C ALA A 76 -2.10 -12.13 -1.08
N HIS A 77 -1.84 -11.76 0.18
CA HIS A 77 -2.09 -10.39 0.66
C HIS A 77 -1.25 -9.36 -0.09
N ARG A 78 -0.01 -9.67 -0.50
CA ARG A 78 0.81 -8.76 -1.32
C ARG A 78 0.34 -8.64 -2.76
N PHE A 79 -0.20 -9.72 -3.34
CA PHE A 79 -0.87 -9.67 -4.65
C PHE A 79 -2.09 -8.76 -4.60
N TYR A 80 -2.89 -8.85 -3.53
CA TYR A 80 -4.04 -7.96 -3.33
C TYR A 80 -3.63 -6.49 -3.25
N LEU A 81 -2.47 -6.19 -2.65
CA LEU A 81 -1.88 -4.83 -2.55
C LEU A 81 -1.18 -4.35 -3.84
N GLY A 82 -1.27 -5.10 -4.94
CA GLY A 82 -0.61 -4.75 -6.21
C GLY A 82 0.92 -4.78 -6.15
N LYS A 83 1.51 -5.35 -5.09
CA LYS A 83 2.97 -5.48 -4.91
C LYS A 83 3.49 -6.78 -5.49
N ASN A 84 3.29 -6.96 -6.80
CA ASN A 84 3.52 -8.22 -7.52
C ASN A 84 4.96 -8.74 -7.39
N GLY A 85 5.96 -7.86 -7.41
CA GLY A 85 7.38 -8.27 -7.30
C GLY A 85 7.66 -9.02 -5.98
N THR A 86 7.35 -8.39 -4.84
CA THR A 86 7.52 -9.04 -3.53
C THR A 86 6.58 -10.23 -3.32
N ALA A 87 5.41 -10.24 -3.97
CA ALA A 87 4.48 -11.34 -3.89
C ALA A 87 4.99 -12.60 -4.61
N VAL A 88 5.57 -12.43 -5.81
CA VAL A 88 6.20 -13.53 -6.57
C VAL A 88 7.42 -14.08 -5.83
N VAL A 89 8.26 -13.22 -5.23
CA VAL A 89 9.40 -13.66 -4.42
C VAL A 89 8.94 -14.53 -3.25
N MET A 90 7.90 -14.11 -2.54
CA MET A 90 7.35 -14.87 -1.41
C MET A 90 6.79 -16.22 -1.87
N LEU A 91 6.08 -16.25 -3.00
CA LEU A 91 5.54 -17.48 -3.58
C LEU A 91 6.63 -18.46 -4.02
N LEU A 92 7.69 -17.99 -4.69
CA LEU A 92 8.82 -18.81 -5.09
C LEU A 92 9.59 -19.36 -3.90
N LEU A 93 9.82 -18.55 -2.85
CA LEU A 93 10.45 -19.01 -1.62
C LEU A 93 9.62 -20.06 -0.90
N SER A 94 8.29 -19.92 -0.89
CA SER A 94 7.41 -20.92 -0.29
C SER A 94 7.36 -22.23 -1.06
N ILE A 95 7.34 -22.18 -2.40
CA ILE A 95 7.41 -23.37 -3.27
C ILE A 95 8.77 -24.05 -3.12
N ALA A 96 9.86 -23.27 -3.14
CA ALA A 96 11.21 -23.78 -2.94
C ALA A 96 11.41 -24.36 -1.54
N GLY A 97 10.84 -23.75 -0.49
CA GLY A 97 10.87 -24.27 0.86
C GLY A 97 10.13 -25.60 0.99
N TRP A 98 8.95 -25.72 0.38
CA TRP A 98 8.20 -26.98 0.35
C TRP A 98 8.88 -28.07 -0.48
N SER A 99 9.45 -27.72 -1.64
CA SER A 99 10.16 -28.69 -2.49
C SER A 99 11.46 -29.18 -1.84
N THR A 100 12.22 -28.30 -1.19
CA THR A 100 13.46 -28.66 -0.50
C THR A 100 13.23 -29.44 0.80
N ILE A 101 12.07 -29.27 1.46
CA ILE A 101 11.64 -30.18 2.54
C ILE A 101 11.46 -31.60 2.01
N TRP A 102 10.73 -31.77 0.90
CA TRP A 102 10.47 -33.08 0.31
C TRP A 102 11.71 -33.77 -0.24
N VAL A 103 12.66 -33.00 -0.79
CA VAL A 103 13.85 -33.56 -1.46
C VAL A 103 15.05 -33.72 -0.51
N PHE A 104 15.30 -32.75 0.38
CA PHE A 104 16.52 -32.70 1.20
C PHE A 104 16.27 -32.63 2.72
N GLY A 105 15.02 -32.55 3.18
CA GLY A 105 14.68 -32.46 4.61
C GLY A 105 15.11 -31.16 5.32
N ILE A 106 15.74 -30.22 4.60
CA ILE A 106 16.34 -28.98 5.14
C ILE A 106 15.50 -27.72 4.86
N GLY A 107 14.42 -27.81 4.08
CA GLY A 107 13.66 -26.62 3.66
C GLY A 107 12.99 -25.81 4.79
N LEU A 108 13.03 -26.28 6.05
CA LEU A 108 12.73 -25.44 7.22
C LEU A 108 13.58 -24.16 7.28
N VAL A 109 14.82 -24.19 6.77
CA VAL A 109 15.68 -23.00 6.69
C VAL A 109 15.06 -21.90 5.82
N PHE A 110 14.30 -22.26 4.78
CA PHE A 110 13.62 -21.31 3.90
C PHE A 110 12.23 -20.93 4.40
N LEU A 111 11.51 -21.85 5.07
CA LEU A 111 10.17 -21.57 5.60
C LEU A 111 10.15 -20.70 6.86
N ILE A 112 11.17 -20.79 7.72
CA ILE A 112 11.23 -19.97 8.95
C ILE A 112 11.24 -18.46 8.63
N PRO A 113 12.13 -17.94 7.76
CA PRO A 113 12.13 -16.53 7.38
C PRO A 113 10.82 -16.08 6.72
N VAL A 114 10.24 -16.93 5.87
CA VAL A 114 8.97 -16.64 5.19
C VAL A 114 7.81 -16.58 6.19
N GLY A 115 7.78 -17.48 7.18
CA GLY A 115 6.78 -17.48 8.24
C GLY A 115 6.87 -16.23 9.12
N ILE A 116 8.09 -15.83 9.51
CA ILE A 116 8.32 -14.57 10.25
C ILE A 116 7.84 -13.37 9.41
N TRP A 117 8.16 -13.37 8.11
CA TRP A 117 7.73 -12.31 7.21
C TRP A 117 6.20 -12.24 7.10
N ALA A 118 5.52 -13.38 6.91
CA ALA A 118 4.06 -13.45 6.86
C ALA A 118 3.42 -12.95 8.16
N PHE A 119 4.01 -13.28 9.31
CA PHE A 119 3.53 -12.86 10.62
C PHE A 119 3.67 -11.34 10.84
N VAL A 120 4.82 -10.76 10.49
CA VAL A 120 5.04 -9.31 10.55
C VAL A 120 4.04 -8.57 9.64
N ASP A 121 3.82 -9.08 8.44
CA ASP A 121 2.85 -8.53 7.50
C ASP A 121 1.41 -8.63 8.02
N PHE A 122 1.05 -9.72 8.70
CA PHE A 122 -0.24 -9.87 9.36
C PHE A 122 -0.44 -8.80 10.44
N ILE A 123 0.56 -8.57 11.30
CA ILE A 123 0.53 -7.50 12.31
C ILE A 123 0.31 -6.14 11.64
N PHE A 124 1.07 -5.82 10.59
CA PHE A 124 0.90 -4.54 9.89
C PHE A 124 -0.46 -4.41 9.19
N ALA A 125 -1.04 -5.50 8.70
CA ALA A 125 -2.38 -5.51 8.12
C ALA A 125 -3.45 -5.18 9.17
N VAL A 126 -3.35 -5.76 10.37
CA VAL A 126 -4.28 -5.51 11.49
C VAL A 126 -4.18 -4.06 11.99
N ILE A 127 -2.95 -3.55 12.15
CA ILE A 127 -2.71 -2.16 12.59
C ILE A 127 -3.14 -1.15 11.50
N GLY A 128 -3.30 -1.58 10.24
CA GLY A 128 -3.65 -0.69 9.13
C GLY A 128 -2.49 0.17 8.65
N ARG A 129 -1.25 -0.27 8.92
CA ARG A 129 -0.02 0.40 8.45
C ARG A 129 0.42 -0.09 7.08
N MET A 130 -0.31 -1.04 6.49
CA MET A 130 -0.07 -1.53 5.14
C MET A 130 -0.42 -0.48 4.09
N LYS A 131 0.51 -0.32 3.14
CA LYS A 131 0.40 0.57 2.00
C LYS A 131 0.21 -0.22 0.71
N ASP A 132 -0.67 0.28 -0.14
CA ASP A 132 -0.87 -0.20 -1.52
C ASP A 132 0.35 0.16 -2.41
N LYS A 133 0.36 -0.32 -3.67
CA LYS A 133 1.36 0.04 -4.68
C LYS A 133 1.47 1.56 -4.89
N GLU A 134 0.37 2.26 -4.70
CA GLU A 134 0.24 3.72 -4.86
C GLU A 134 0.65 4.50 -3.60
N GLY A 135 1.15 3.82 -2.56
CA GLY A 135 1.53 4.45 -1.28
C GLY A 135 0.34 4.78 -0.36
N LYS A 136 -0.88 4.47 -0.81
CA LYS A 136 -2.16 4.68 -0.13
C LYS A 136 -2.31 3.74 1.07
N VAL A 137 -2.77 4.27 2.21
CA VAL A 137 -3.02 3.47 3.42
C VAL A 137 -4.37 2.77 3.35
N ILE A 138 -4.44 1.56 3.91
CA ILE A 138 -5.65 0.72 3.89
C ILE A 138 -6.29 0.76 5.27
N LEU A 139 -7.31 1.60 5.40
CA LEU A 139 -8.01 1.84 6.68
C LEU A 139 -9.47 1.38 6.67
N LYS A 140 -10.03 1.12 5.49
CA LYS A 140 -11.44 0.73 5.33
C LYS A 140 -11.63 -0.72 5.74
N TRP A 141 -12.42 -1.00 6.79
CA TRP A 141 -12.79 -2.37 7.15
C TRP A 141 -13.74 -2.96 6.11
#